data_AF-A0A7C4AIH4-F1
#
_entry.id   AF-A0A7C4AIH4-F1
#
_cell.length_a   1.000
_cell.length_b   1.000
_cell.length_c   1.000
_cell.angle_alpha   90.00
_cell.angle_beta   90.00
_cell.angle_gamma   90.00
#
_symmetry.space_group_name_H-M   'P 1'
#
loop_
_entity.id
_entity.type
_entity.pdbx_description
1 polymer ?
#
loop_
_entity_poly.entity_id
_entity_poly.type
_entity_poly.pdbx_seq_one_letter_code
_entity_poly.pdbx_strand_id
1 'polypeptide(L)'
;MKVWKAKDKIDLNFNGYDFKIRPGDKFLFADDVFNLLPEPVKSRFELAHSVLPPFYKGEPLNGKTLLVIAQAAIGDALCMTPALREIKKLYPQVSLNVSISGKARPVLEGLPYIDNLLSMPIPFKEVSKADYIVKTIEMVNTPQFDNLSLIDY
;
A
#
# COMPACT_ATOMS: atom_id res chain seq x y z
N MET A 1 7.69 4.06 -6.15
CA MET A 1 6.72 4.75 -5.24
C MET A 1 7.35 5.99 -4.64
N LYS A 2 6.60 7.09 -4.56
CA LYS A 2 7.06 8.38 -4.02
C LYS A 2 6.00 9.01 -3.11
N VAL A 3 6.46 9.87 -2.21
CA VAL A 3 5.56 10.62 -1.32
C VAL A 3 5.28 11.98 -1.94
N TRP A 4 4.00 12.30 -2.04
CA TRP A 4 3.51 13.55 -2.59
C TRP A 4 2.73 14.31 -1.53
N LYS A 5 2.99 15.62 -1.41
CA LYS A 5 2.33 16.52 -0.49
C LYS A 5 1.32 17.37 -1.25
N ALA A 6 0.11 17.48 -0.75
CA ALA A 6 -0.89 18.38 -1.31
C ALA A 6 -0.53 19.84 -0.99
N LYS A 7 -0.60 20.71 -2.00
CA LYS A 7 -0.42 22.17 -1.84
C LYS A 7 -1.72 22.86 -1.45
N ASP A 8 -2.85 22.30 -1.88
CA ASP A 8 -4.19 22.88 -1.71
C ASP A 8 -5.21 21.83 -1.24
N LYS A 9 -6.45 22.28 -0.98
CA LYS A 9 -7.58 21.39 -0.68
C LYS A 9 -8.06 20.68 -1.95
N ILE A 10 -8.00 19.36 -2.00
CA ILE A 10 -8.37 18.55 -3.17
C ILE A 10 -9.49 17.59 -2.78
N ASP A 11 -10.61 17.64 -3.49
CA ASP A 11 -11.63 16.59 -3.46
C ASP A 11 -11.36 15.66 -4.66
N LEU A 12 -10.99 14.41 -4.38
CA LEU A 12 -10.49 13.47 -5.38
C LEU A 12 -11.22 12.13 -5.24
N ASN A 13 -11.95 11.72 -6.28
CA ASN A 13 -12.34 10.33 -6.44
C ASN A 13 -11.24 9.62 -7.25
N PHE A 14 -10.59 8.64 -6.64
CA PHE A 14 -9.49 7.94 -7.27
C PHE A 14 -9.43 6.48 -6.84
N ASN A 15 -9.26 5.59 -7.81
CA ASN A 15 -9.08 4.17 -7.57
C ASN A 15 -10.19 3.53 -6.70
N GLY A 16 -11.42 4.02 -6.80
CA GLY A 16 -12.56 3.55 -6.00
C GLY A 16 -12.61 4.09 -4.57
N TYR A 17 -11.84 5.14 -4.26
CA TYR A 17 -11.85 5.84 -2.97
C TYR A 17 -12.17 7.32 -3.15
N ASP A 18 -12.91 7.88 -2.21
CA ASP A 18 -13.13 9.33 -2.10
C ASP A 18 -12.18 9.95 -1.06
N PHE A 19 -11.41 10.94 -1.50
CA PHE A 19 -10.45 11.65 -0.68
C PHE A 19 -10.85 13.12 -0.53
N LYS A 20 -10.90 13.58 0.73
CA LYS A 20 -10.97 15.00 1.10
C LYS A 20 -9.61 15.42 1.62
N ILE A 21 -8.74 15.84 0.72
CA ILE A 21 -7.33 16.14 0.98
C ILE A 21 -7.19 17.60 1.40
N ARG A 22 -6.43 17.84 2.46
CA ARG A 22 -6.11 19.19 2.96
C ARG A 22 -4.68 19.58 2.55
N PRO A 23 -4.39 20.90 2.47
CA PRO A 23 -3.03 21.37 2.30
C PRO A 23 -2.09 20.75 3.34
N GLY A 24 -0.93 20.26 2.90
CA GLY A 24 0.07 19.62 3.76
C GLY A 24 -0.13 18.11 3.98
N ASP A 25 -1.30 17.54 3.65
CA ASP A 25 -1.48 16.09 3.72
C ASP A 25 -0.51 15.40 2.75
N LYS A 26 0.11 14.31 3.20
CA LYS A 26 1.09 13.52 2.44
C LYS A 26 0.54 12.15 2.10
N PHE A 27 0.81 11.69 0.88
CA PHE A 27 0.35 10.41 0.38
C PHE A 27 1.47 9.66 -0.33
N LEU A 28 1.54 8.34 -0.12
CA LEU A 28 2.40 7.45 -0.88
C LEU A 28 1.66 6.99 -2.14
N PHE A 29 2.24 7.30 -3.30
CA PHE A 29 1.75 6.86 -4.60
C PHE A 29 2.75 5.91 -5.26
N ALA A 30 2.23 4.95 -6.05
CA ALA A 30 3.01 4.33 -7.10
C ALA A 30 3.25 5.34 -8.25
N ASP A 31 4.39 5.25 -8.93
CA ASP A 31 4.81 6.27 -9.90
C ASP A 31 3.90 6.29 -11.14
N ASP A 32 3.54 5.12 -11.64
CA ASP A 32 2.57 4.91 -12.71
C ASP A 32 1.19 5.45 -12.31
N VAL A 33 0.71 5.13 -11.11
CA VAL A 33 -0.58 5.57 -10.57
C VAL A 33 -0.66 7.08 -10.43
N PHE A 34 0.38 7.74 -9.93
CA PHE A 34 0.43 9.19 -9.82
C PHE A 34 0.39 9.86 -11.20
N ASN A 35 1.03 9.26 -12.19
CA ASN A 35 1.05 9.80 -13.56
C ASN A 35 -0.31 9.71 -14.27
N LEU A 36 -1.21 8.86 -13.80
CA LEU A 36 -2.59 8.76 -14.30
C LEU A 36 -3.53 9.85 -13.73
N LEU A 37 -3.09 10.63 -12.75
CA LEU A 37 -3.89 11.73 -12.23
C LEU A 37 -4.10 12.82 -13.31
N PRO A 38 -5.30 13.40 -13.45
CA PRO A 38 -5.53 14.53 -14.34
C PRO A 38 -4.61 15.71 -13.98
N GLU A 39 -4.10 16.43 -14.98
CA GLU A 39 -3.18 17.57 -14.77
C GLU A 39 -3.69 18.64 -13.78
N PRO A 40 -4.99 19.00 -13.75
CA PRO A 40 -5.52 19.91 -12.73
C PRO A 40 -5.39 19.39 -11.29
N VAL A 41 -5.32 18.08 -11.08
CA VAL A 41 -5.11 17.45 -9.77
C VAL A 41 -3.63 17.26 -9.51
N LYS A 42 -2.89 16.71 -10.48
CA LYS A 42 -1.47 16.39 -10.39
C LYS A 42 -0.62 17.61 -10.07
N SER A 43 -0.89 18.74 -10.72
CA SER A 43 -0.20 20.02 -10.50
C SER A 43 -0.39 20.60 -9.08
N ARG A 44 -1.34 20.08 -8.31
CA ARG A 44 -1.64 20.50 -6.92
C ARG A 44 -0.90 19.68 -5.87
N PHE A 45 -0.09 18.72 -6.32
CA PHE A 45 0.86 18.00 -5.49
C PHE A 45 2.28 18.50 -5.76
N GLU A 46 3.14 18.35 -4.76
CA GLU A 46 4.58 18.51 -4.88
C GLU A 46 5.29 17.29 -4.29
N LEU A 47 6.47 16.98 -4.80
CA LEU A 47 7.25 15.86 -4.30
C LEU A 47 7.73 16.18 -2.88
N ALA A 48 7.46 15.29 -1.93
CA ALA A 48 7.95 15.41 -0.56
C ALA A 48 9.10 14.42 -0.33
N HIS A 49 10.19 14.91 0.24
CA HIS A 49 11.23 14.03 0.75
C HIS A 49 10.71 13.30 1.99
N SER A 50 10.78 11.97 2.00
CA SER A 50 10.33 11.15 3.11
C SER A 50 11.01 9.79 3.04
N VAL A 51 11.45 9.29 4.19
CA VAL A 51 12.05 7.97 4.31
C VAL A 51 10.92 6.94 4.44
N LEU A 52 10.90 5.95 3.54
CA LEU A 52 9.99 4.82 3.67
C LEU A 52 10.53 3.85 4.71
N PRO A 53 9.65 3.12 5.42
CA PRO A 53 10.08 1.97 6.20
C PRO A 53 10.90 0.98 5.33
N PRO A 54 11.82 0.24 5.93
CA PRO A 54 12.59 -0.75 5.20
C PRO A 54 11.69 -1.84 4.60
N PHE A 55 12.16 -2.45 3.52
CA PHE A 55 11.53 -3.66 3.01
C PHE A 55 11.70 -4.80 4.01
N TYR A 56 10.65 -5.60 4.16
CA TYR A 56 10.69 -6.84 4.92
C TYR A 56 11.68 -7.82 4.27
N LYS A 57 12.56 -8.42 5.08
CA LYS A 57 13.58 -9.38 4.65
C LYS A 57 13.57 -10.67 5.48
N GLY A 58 12.44 -11.01 6.11
CA GLY A 58 12.31 -12.26 6.87
C GLY A 58 12.46 -12.12 8.38
N GLU A 59 12.45 -10.89 8.90
CA GLU A 59 12.52 -10.63 10.32
C GLU A 59 11.32 -11.21 11.09
N PRO A 60 11.45 -11.53 12.39
CA PRO A 60 10.29 -11.87 13.21
C PRO A 60 9.30 -10.69 13.28
N LEU A 61 8.01 -10.96 13.05
CA LEU A 61 6.98 -9.90 12.96
C LEU A 61 6.07 -9.76 14.20
N ASN A 62 6.25 -10.59 15.24
CA ASN A 62 5.46 -10.43 16.47
C ASN A 62 5.76 -9.08 17.14
N GLY A 63 4.70 -8.31 17.45
CA GLY A 63 4.82 -6.96 18.01
C GLY A 63 5.25 -5.90 16.99
N LYS A 64 5.26 -6.23 15.69
CA LYS A 64 5.63 -5.34 14.58
C LYS A 64 4.42 -5.03 13.70
N THR A 65 4.53 -3.94 12.95
CA THR A 65 3.56 -3.56 11.92
C THR A 65 4.13 -3.86 10.54
N LEU A 66 3.48 -4.76 9.79
CA LEU A 66 3.78 -5.05 8.39
C LEU A 66 2.75 -4.36 7.51
N LEU A 67 3.21 -3.53 6.57
CA LEU A 67 2.36 -2.93 5.55
C LEU A 67 2.58 -3.59 4.18
N VAL A 68 1.58 -4.34 3.74
CA VAL A 68 1.52 -4.91 2.38
C VAL A 68 0.88 -3.89 1.44
N ILE A 69 1.61 -3.49 0.41
CA ILE A 69 1.16 -2.52 -0.59
C ILE A 69 0.87 -3.28 -1.87
N ALA A 70 -0.41 -3.43 -2.20
CA ALA A 70 -0.89 -4.17 -3.35
C ALA A 70 -1.68 -3.30 -4.33
N GLN A 71 -1.38 -3.40 -5.61
CA GLN A 71 -2.13 -2.79 -6.71
C GLN A 71 -2.69 -3.93 -7.54
N ALA A 72 -3.65 -4.61 -6.93
CA ALA A 72 -4.19 -5.86 -7.41
C ALA A 72 -5.53 -5.66 -8.14
N ALA A 73 -5.77 -6.48 -9.15
CA ALA A 73 -7.12 -6.79 -9.59
C ALA A 73 -7.78 -7.76 -8.60
N ILE A 74 -9.05 -8.08 -8.82
CA ILE A 74 -9.81 -9.00 -7.95
C ILE A 74 -9.13 -10.38 -7.87
N GLY A 75 -8.61 -10.88 -8.99
CA GLY A 75 -7.90 -12.17 -9.05
C GLY A 75 -6.65 -12.20 -8.16
N ASP A 76 -5.77 -11.20 -8.30
CA ASP A 76 -4.53 -11.15 -7.50
C ASP A 76 -4.84 -10.97 -6.01
N ALA A 77 -5.86 -10.17 -5.69
CA ALA A 77 -6.32 -9.98 -4.31
C ALA A 77 -6.77 -11.30 -3.68
N LEU A 78 -7.50 -12.13 -4.43
CA LEU A 78 -7.93 -13.45 -4.00
C LEU A 78 -6.73 -14.38 -3.77
N CYS A 79 -5.79 -14.41 -4.71
CA CYS A 79 -4.58 -15.23 -4.64
C CYS A 79 -3.64 -14.84 -3.50
N MET A 80 -3.67 -13.58 -3.04
CA MET A 80 -2.87 -13.10 -1.92
C MET A 80 -3.45 -13.54 -0.55
N THR A 81 -4.75 -13.84 -0.45
CA THR A 81 -5.41 -14.16 0.83
C THR A 81 -4.77 -15.31 1.62
N PRO A 82 -4.31 -16.43 1.01
CA PRO A 82 -3.67 -17.50 1.77
C PRO A 82 -2.34 -17.04 2.38
N ALA A 83 -1.53 -16.29 1.63
CA ALA A 83 -0.25 -15.78 2.12
C ALA A 83 -0.44 -14.84 3.33
N LEU A 84 -1.39 -13.91 3.25
CA LEU A 84 -1.72 -13.01 4.37
C LEU A 84 -2.16 -13.78 5.63
N ARG A 85 -2.97 -14.83 5.44
CA ARG A 85 -3.42 -15.69 6.54
C ARG A 85 -2.27 -16.45 7.18
N GLU A 86 -1.36 -17.01 6.38
CA GLU A 86 -0.20 -17.75 6.92
C GLU A 86 0.77 -16.82 7.65
N ILE A 87 0.95 -15.57 7.21
CA ILE A 87 1.73 -14.55 7.95
C ILE A 87 1.13 -14.34 9.34
N LYS A 88 -0.20 -14.12 9.45
CA LYS A 88 -0.87 -13.89 10.73
C LYS A 88 -0.82 -15.13 11.64
N LYS A 89 -0.88 -16.35 11.08
CA LYS A 89 -0.72 -17.60 11.85
C LYS A 89 0.70 -17.75 12.40
N LEU A 90 1.72 -17.46 11.58
CA LEU A 90 3.12 -17.55 11.98
C LEU A 90 3.48 -16.48 13.01
N TYR A 91 2.92 -15.28 12.87
CA TYR A 91 3.13 -14.14 13.76
C TYR A 91 1.81 -13.60 14.30
N PRO A 92 1.19 -14.24 15.32
CA PRO A 92 -0.13 -13.85 15.83
C PRO A 92 -0.21 -12.41 16.35
N GLN A 93 0.92 -11.82 16.76
CA GLN A 93 0.99 -10.45 17.30
C GLN A 93 1.43 -9.41 16.27
N VAL A 94 1.53 -9.76 14.98
CA VAL A 94 1.78 -8.76 13.93
C VAL A 94 0.52 -7.88 13.73
N SER A 95 0.71 -6.59 13.52
CA SER A 95 -0.30 -5.72 12.91
C SER A 95 -0.13 -5.80 11.39
N LEU A 96 -0.98 -6.58 10.73
CA LEU A 96 -0.99 -6.80 9.29
C LEU A 96 -1.91 -5.79 8.60
N ASN A 97 -1.30 -4.75 8.05
CA ASN A 97 -2.00 -3.71 7.32
C ASN A 97 -1.85 -3.94 5.82
N VAL A 98 -2.93 -3.82 5.06
CA VAL A 98 -2.92 -4.04 3.61
C VAL A 98 -3.49 -2.81 2.92
N SER A 99 -2.78 -2.27 1.93
CA SER A 99 -3.30 -1.28 1.00
C SER A 99 -3.68 -1.96 -0.30
N ILE A 100 -4.87 -1.69 -0.81
CA ILE A 100 -5.34 -2.24 -2.09
C ILE A 100 -6.15 -1.24 -2.91
N SER A 101 -6.23 -1.46 -4.22
CA SER A 101 -7.17 -0.77 -5.10
C SER A 101 -8.62 -0.89 -4.60
N GLY A 102 -9.42 0.16 -4.74
CA GLY A 102 -10.80 0.18 -4.24
C GLY A 102 -11.69 -0.84 -4.97
N LYS A 103 -11.38 -1.17 -6.22
CA LYS A 103 -12.08 -2.22 -6.98
C LYS A 103 -11.87 -3.62 -6.39
N ALA A 104 -10.69 -3.92 -5.86
CA ALA A 104 -10.38 -5.21 -5.26
C ALA A 104 -10.55 -5.23 -3.73
N ARG A 105 -10.76 -4.06 -3.10
CA ARG A 105 -11.04 -3.92 -1.67
C ARG A 105 -12.10 -4.90 -1.13
N PRO A 106 -13.25 -5.13 -1.80
CA PRO A 106 -14.28 -6.03 -1.28
C PRO A 106 -13.80 -7.47 -1.08
N VAL A 107 -12.75 -7.91 -1.79
CA VAL A 107 -12.16 -9.26 -1.60
C VAL A 107 -11.49 -9.39 -0.24
N LEU A 108 -10.96 -8.29 0.29
CA LEU A 108 -10.18 -8.28 1.53
C LEU A 108 -10.95 -7.78 2.75
N GLU A 109 -12.16 -7.26 2.54
CA GLU A 109 -12.97 -6.64 3.58
C GLU A 109 -13.52 -7.70 4.56
N GLY A 110 -13.39 -7.44 5.87
CA GLY A 110 -13.87 -8.35 6.91
C GLY A 110 -13.01 -9.58 7.16
N LEU A 111 -11.89 -9.76 6.46
CA LEU A 111 -10.97 -10.88 6.73
C LEU A 111 -10.32 -10.72 8.12
N PRO A 112 -10.43 -11.71 9.02
CA PRO A 112 -10.07 -11.54 10.45
C PRO A 112 -8.57 -11.43 10.71
N TYR A 113 -7.75 -11.70 9.70
CA TYR A 113 -6.29 -11.63 9.80
C TYR A 113 -5.70 -10.31 9.26
N ILE A 114 -6.52 -9.43 8.70
CA ILE A 114 -6.11 -8.09 8.26
C ILE A 114 -6.57 -7.10 9.33
N ASP A 115 -5.62 -6.39 9.96
CA ASP A 115 -5.94 -5.45 11.02
C ASP A 115 -6.42 -4.10 10.46
N ASN A 116 -5.82 -3.65 9.35
CA ASN A 116 -6.26 -2.42 8.68
C ASN A 116 -6.21 -2.56 7.15
N LEU A 117 -7.33 -2.26 6.50
CA LEU A 117 -7.42 -2.19 5.04
C LEU A 117 -7.37 -0.73 4.57
N LEU A 118 -6.20 -0.31 4.11
CA LEU A 118 -5.87 1.06 3.72
C LEU A 118 -6.24 1.34 2.26
N SER A 119 -6.49 2.62 1.98
CA SER A 119 -6.75 3.11 0.62
C SER A 119 -5.48 3.18 -0.22
N MET A 120 -5.65 3.24 -1.54
CA MET A 120 -4.58 3.58 -2.47
C MET A 120 -4.98 4.83 -3.27
N PRO A 121 -4.24 5.95 -3.17
CA PRO A 121 -2.98 6.15 -2.46
C PRO A 121 -3.09 6.05 -0.93
N ILE A 122 -1.97 5.74 -0.28
CA ILE A 122 -1.91 5.53 1.18
C ILE A 122 -1.58 6.84 1.88
N PRO A 123 -2.34 7.29 2.89
CA PRO A 123 -1.92 8.41 3.73
C PRO A 123 -0.55 8.11 4.36
N PHE A 124 0.42 9.00 4.19
CA PHE A 124 1.81 8.75 4.61
C PHE A 124 1.93 8.55 6.12
N LYS A 125 1.02 9.14 6.91
CA LYS A 125 0.93 8.91 8.37
C LYS A 125 0.71 7.44 8.74
N GLU A 126 0.09 6.64 7.87
CA GLU A 126 -0.10 5.20 8.10
C GLU A 126 1.12 4.42 7.63
N VAL A 127 1.74 4.86 6.52
CA VAL A 127 3.01 4.30 6.03
C VAL A 127 4.11 4.45 7.08
N SER A 128 4.24 5.62 7.71
CA SER A 128 5.28 5.91 8.69
C SER A 128 5.15 5.14 10.01
N LYS A 129 4.02 4.46 10.24
CA LYS A 129 3.82 3.59 11.42
C LYS A 129 4.29 2.16 11.19
N ALA A 130 4.53 1.76 9.93
CA ALA A 130 4.97 0.42 9.64
C ALA A 130 6.43 0.23 10.05
N ASP A 131 6.75 -0.89 10.67
CA ASP A 131 8.14 -1.31 10.87
C ASP A 131 8.74 -1.79 9.54
N TYR A 132 7.94 -2.47 8.72
CA TYR A 132 8.34 -3.03 7.43
C TYR A 132 7.27 -2.85 6.36
N ILE A 133 7.71 -2.78 5.10
CA ILE A 133 6.84 -2.80 3.93
C ILE A 133 7.12 -4.00 3.01
N VAL A 134 6.06 -4.49 2.38
CA VAL A 134 6.14 -5.42 1.24
C VAL A 134 5.42 -4.77 0.07
N LYS A 135 6.03 -4.78 -1.12
CA LYS A 135 5.44 -4.23 -2.33
C LYS A 135 5.08 -5.35 -3.29
N THR A 136 3.79 -5.47 -3.59
CA THR A 136 3.24 -6.39 -4.59
C THR A 136 2.61 -5.58 -5.73
N ILE A 137 3.40 -4.67 -6.31
CA ILE A 137 2.93 -3.68 -7.32
C ILE A 137 3.80 -3.63 -8.57
N GLU A 138 5.06 -4.00 -8.49
CA GLU A 138 5.99 -3.93 -9.62
C GLU A 138 5.99 -5.26 -10.37
N MET A 139 6.37 -5.27 -11.65
CA MET A 139 6.71 -6.50 -12.39
C MET A 139 5.61 -7.55 -12.58
N VAL A 140 4.34 -7.27 -12.23
CA VAL A 140 3.19 -8.21 -12.26
C VAL A 140 2.96 -8.88 -13.62
N ASN A 141 3.42 -8.25 -14.70
CA ASN A 141 3.35 -8.75 -16.08
C ASN A 141 4.64 -9.44 -16.56
N THR A 142 5.58 -9.71 -15.66
CA THR A 142 6.88 -10.30 -15.99
C THR A 142 7.20 -11.44 -15.03
N PRO A 143 7.97 -12.47 -15.45
CA PRO A 143 8.40 -13.55 -14.55
C PRO A 143 9.15 -13.07 -13.30
N GLN A 144 9.75 -11.87 -13.36
CA GLN A 144 10.46 -11.25 -12.25
C GLN A 144 9.55 -10.89 -11.06
N PHE A 145 8.21 -10.92 -11.22
CA PHE A 145 7.27 -10.81 -10.11
C PHE A 145 7.54 -11.85 -9.02
N ASP A 146 7.93 -13.06 -9.39
CA ASP A 146 8.23 -14.16 -8.46
C ASP A 146 9.44 -13.85 -7.56
N ASN A 147 10.31 -12.93 -8.00
CA ASN A 147 11.49 -12.52 -7.24
C ASN A 147 11.21 -11.35 -6.27
N LEU A 148 9.97 -10.84 -6.21
CA LEU A 148 9.64 -9.74 -5.31
C LEU A 148 9.69 -10.18 -3.86
N SER A 149 10.56 -9.51 -3.09
CA SER A 149 10.67 -9.72 -1.64
C SER A 149 11.07 -11.14 -1.23
N LEU A 150 11.81 -11.85 -2.10
CA LEU A 150 12.53 -13.04 -1.65
C LEU A 150 13.53 -12.59 -0.58
N ILE A 151 13.35 -13.13 0.63
CA ILE A 151 14.42 -13.22 1.62
C ILE A 151 15.60 -13.81 0.87
N ASP A 152 16.74 -13.10 0.84
CA ASP A 152 17.93 -13.52 0.07
C ASP A 152 18.16 -15.03 0.29
N TYR A 153 17.95 -15.82 -0.77
CA TYR A 153 18.13 -17.28 -0.79
C TYR A 153 19.56 -17.62 -1.22
#